data_AF-V7EMJ0-F1
#
_entry.id   AF-V7EMJ0-F1
#
_cell.length_a   1.000
_cell.length_b   1.000
_cell.length_c   1.000
_cell.angle_alpha   90.00
_cell.angle_beta   90.00
_cell.angle_gamma   90.00
#
_symmetry.space_group_name_H-M   'P 1'
#
loop_
_entity.id
_entity.type
_entity.pdbx_description
1 polymer ?
#
loop_
_entity_poly.entity_id
_entity_poly.type
_entity_poly.pdbx_seq_one_letter_code
_entity_poly.pdbx_strand_id
1 'polypeptide(L)'
;MYGNCLSCRSLVCIKGAPAKLENVKAELVRTERLLAKATAAPIQTETHDAWIASYIAKIQRLTNLISLLECDQIEDGTPIALAQVAGLSLPQYDPVQFGKRSVEITIAQHEREIGQTIL
;
A
#
# COMPACT_ATOMS: atom_id res chain seq x y z
N MET A 1 6.95 12.48 13.61
CA MET A 1 6.77 12.60 12.14
C MET A 1 5.99 11.38 11.67
N TYR A 2 4.74 11.54 11.25
CA TYR A 2 3.90 10.41 10.84
C TYR A 2 4.27 10.01 9.40
N GLY A 3 4.54 8.73 9.16
CA GLY A 3 4.78 8.22 7.80
C GLY A 3 3.51 8.25 6.94
N ASN A 4 3.66 8.11 5.62
CA ASN A 4 2.53 7.88 4.72
C ASN A 4 1.74 6.67 5.24
N CYS A 5 0.42 6.77 5.40
CA CYS A 5 -0.40 5.72 6.02
C CYS A 5 -0.25 4.34 5.34
N LEU A 6 0.09 4.29 4.05
CA LEU A 6 0.44 3.07 3.31
C LEU A 6 1.71 2.34 3.78
N SER A 7 2.59 3.04 4.48
CA SER A 7 3.87 2.55 5.00
C SER A 7 3.86 2.46 6.52
N CYS A 8 2.70 2.65 7.16
CA CYS A 8 2.55 2.50 8.60
C CYS A 8 2.72 1.01 8.95
N ARG A 9 3.95 0.64 9.35
CA ARG A 9 4.33 -0.72 9.78
C ARG A 9 3.48 -1.25 10.94
N SER A 10 2.85 -0.35 11.69
CA SER A 10 2.07 -0.70 12.87
C SER A 10 0.70 -1.31 12.52
N LEU A 11 0.16 -1.08 11.31
CA LEU A 11 -1.22 -1.44 10.91
C LEU A 11 -2.33 -0.99 11.88
N VAL A 12 -2.00 -0.11 12.83
CA VAL A 12 -2.87 0.42 13.87
C VAL A 12 -2.95 1.93 13.67
N CYS A 13 -4.16 2.43 13.53
CA CYS A 13 -4.46 3.86 13.56
C CYS A 13 -4.84 4.27 14.98
N ILE A 14 -4.64 5.54 15.31
CA ILE A 14 -5.02 6.10 16.61
C ILE A 14 -6.06 7.17 16.33
N LYS A 15 -7.24 7.05 16.93
CA LYS A 15 -8.30 8.07 16.88
C LYS A 15 -7.78 9.38 17.49
N GLY A 16 -8.22 10.53 16.96
CA GLY A 16 -7.76 11.85 17.44
C GLY A 16 -6.42 12.31 16.86
N ALA A 17 -5.85 11.59 15.87
CA ALA A 17 -4.66 12.02 15.14
C ALA A 17 -5.04 12.62 13.78
N PRO A 18 -5.32 13.95 13.67
CA PRO A 18 -5.90 14.55 12.46
C PRO A 18 -5.01 14.37 11.23
N ALA A 19 -3.69 14.49 11.38
CA ALA A 19 -2.75 14.26 10.28
C ALA A 19 -2.82 12.83 9.71
N LYS A 20 -3.12 11.82 10.55
CA LYS A 20 -3.31 10.45 10.07
C LYS A 20 -4.62 10.31 9.31
N LEU A 21 -5.71 10.91 9.80
CA LEU A 21 -7.00 10.89 9.11
C LEU A 21 -6.88 11.51 7.72
N GLU A 22 -6.24 12.67 7.61
CA GLU A 22 -6.01 13.33 6.32
C GLU A 22 -5.17 12.47 5.37
N ASN A 23 -4.13 11.80 5.88
CA ASN A 23 -3.35 10.85 5.07
C ASN A 23 -4.19 9.67 4.57
N VAL A 24 -5.10 9.13 5.39
CA VAL A 24 -6.01 8.03 4.97
C VAL A 24 -7.00 8.53 3.90
N LYS A 25 -7.56 9.72 4.06
CA LYS A 25 -8.46 10.35 3.07
C LYS A 25 -7.75 10.62 1.74
N ALA A 26 -6.54 11.17 1.78
CA ALA A 26 -5.73 11.40 0.59
C ALA A 26 -5.43 10.09 -0.16
N GLU A 27 -5.18 9.01 0.59
CA GLU A 27 -4.93 7.69 0.02
C GLU A 27 -6.20 7.06 -0.60
N LEU A 28 -7.36 7.29 0.00
CA LEU A 28 -8.65 6.88 -0.58
C LEU A 28 -8.84 7.53 -1.95
N VAL A 29 -8.72 8.85 -2.03
CA VAL A 29 -8.84 9.61 -3.28
C VAL A 29 -7.82 9.14 -4.32
N ARG A 30 -6.58 8.87 -3.91
CA ARG A 30 -5.55 8.32 -4.79
C ARG A 30 -5.96 6.96 -5.35
N THR A 31 -6.47 6.07 -4.50
CA THR A 31 -6.84 4.71 -4.87
C THR A 31 -8.06 4.70 -5.81
N GLU A 32 -9.06 5.55 -5.56
CA GLU A 32 -10.21 5.74 -6.46
C GLU A 32 -9.78 6.19 -7.86
N ARG A 33 -8.83 7.13 -7.95
CA ARG A 33 -8.26 7.56 -9.24
C ARG A 33 -7.52 6.42 -9.95
N LEU A 34 -6.82 5.56 -9.23
CA LEU A 34 -6.14 4.39 -9.79
C LEU A 34 -7.14 3.36 -10.30
N LEU A 35 -8.21 3.10 -9.55
CA LEU A 35 -9.30 2.23 -9.98
C LEU A 35 -9.92 2.75 -11.28
N ALA A 36 -10.27 4.04 -11.35
CA ALA A 36 -10.85 4.64 -12.55
C ALA A 36 -9.93 4.53 -13.78
N LYS A 37 -8.61 4.67 -13.59
CA LYS A 37 -7.63 4.47 -14.66
C LYS A 37 -7.54 3.02 -15.09
N ALA A 38 -7.55 2.08 -14.13
CA ALA A 38 -7.50 0.67 -14.42
C ALA A 38 -8.74 0.22 -15.19
N THR A 39 -9.94 0.62 -14.76
CA THR A 39 -11.20 0.24 -15.43
C THR A 39 -11.36 0.86 -16.82
N ALA A 40 -10.73 2.01 -17.10
CA ALA A 40 -10.73 2.64 -18.42
C ALA A 40 -9.68 2.06 -19.39
N ALA A 41 -8.78 1.18 -18.93
CA ALA A 41 -7.73 0.61 -19.78
C ALA A 41 -8.33 -0.41 -20.77
N PRO A 42 -7.90 -0.40 -22.05
CA PRO A 42 -8.42 -1.32 -23.08
C PRO A 42 -7.88 -2.75 -22.96
N ILE A 43 -7.03 -3.04 -21.98
CA ILE A 43 -6.40 -4.33 -21.75
C ILE A 43 -7.20 -5.07 -20.67
N GLN A 44 -7.74 -6.24 -21.00
CA GLN A 44 -8.35 -7.17 -20.05
C GLN A 44 -7.50 -8.43 -20.00
N THR A 45 -6.87 -8.65 -18.85
CA THR A 45 -6.08 -9.85 -18.53
C THR A 45 -6.43 -10.26 -17.11
N GLU A 46 -6.21 -11.52 -16.74
CA GLU A 46 -6.45 -11.97 -15.35
C GLU A 46 -5.67 -11.13 -14.31
N THR A 47 -4.49 -10.62 -14.69
CA THR A 47 -3.70 -9.72 -13.85
C THR A 47 -4.35 -8.34 -13.69
N HIS A 48 -5.00 -7.85 -14.75
CA HIS A 48 -5.74 -6.59 -14.72
C HIS A 48 -6.98 -6.67 -13.83
N ASP A 49 -7.71 -7.78 -13.90
CA ASP A 49 -8.84 -8.05 -13.00
C ASP A 49 -8.40 -8.16 -11.54
N ALA A 50 -7.28 -8.82 -11.27
CA ALA A 50 -6.70 -8.91 -9.93
C ALA A 50 -6.29 -7.54 -9.37
N TRP A 51 -5.79 -6.63 -10.22
CA TRP A 51 -5.50 -5.25 -9.82
C TRP A 51 -6.76 -4.45 -9.50
N ILE A 52 -7.80 -4.56 -10.32
CA ILE A 52 -9.10 -3.94 -10.06
C ILE A 52 -9.66 -4.43 -8.72
N ALA A 53 -9.69 -5.74 -8.50
CA ALA A 53 -10.14 -6.33 -7.24
C ALA A 53 -9.33 -5.82 -6.04
N SER A 54 -8.01 -5.69 -6.18
CA SER A 54 -7.14 -5.13 -5.14
C SER A 54 -7.45 -3.67 -4.82
N TYR A 55 -7.72 -2.83 -5.83
CA TYR A 55 -8.12 -1.45 -5.62
C TYR A 55 -9.47 -1.33 -4.93
N ILE A 56 -10.46 -2.14 -5.33
CA ILE A 56 -11.78 -2.17 -4.69
C ILE A 56 -11.66 -2.56 -3.21
N ALA A 57 -10.93 -3.63 -2.91
CA ALA A 57 -10.71 -4.09 -1.54
C ALA A 57 -10.01 -3.02 -0.68
N LYS A 58 -9.04 -2.32 -1.27
CA LYS A 58 -8.33 -1.23 -0.59
C LYS A 58 -9.22 -0.03 -0.32
N ILE A 59 -10.06 0.37 -1.29
CA ILE A 59 -11.05 1.45 -1.11
C ILE A 59 -11.99 1.10 0.04
N GLN A 60 -12.58 -0.09 0.04
CA GLN A 60 -13.46 -0.55 1.12
C GLN A 60 -12.77 -0.48 2.50
N ARG A 61 -11.51 -0.93 2.57
CA ARG A 61 -10.72 -0.86 3.81
C ARG A 61 -10.49 0.57 4.26
N LEU A 62 -10.10 1.47 3.35
CA LEU A 62 -9.86 2.88 3.68
C LEU A 62 -11.14 3.58 4.13
N THR A 63 -12.27 3.34 3.45
CA THR A 63 -13.58 3.87 3.84
C THR A 63 -13.97 3.42 5.25
N ASN A 64 -13.89 2.12 5.54
CA ASN A 64 -14.19 1.59 6.88
C ASN A 64 -13.29 2.21 7.96
N LEU A 65 -12.01 2.39 7.65
CA LEU A 65 -11.06 3.01 8.59
C LEU A 65 -11.41 4.47 8.87
N ILE A 66 -11.75 5.24 7.83
CA ILE A 66 -12.19 6.64 7.96
C ILE A 66 -13.44 6.71 8.83
N SER A 67 -14.44 5.86 8.59
CA SER A 67 -15.67 5.84 9.40
C SER A 67 -15.41 5.58 10.88
N LEU A 68 -14.44 4.72 11.23
CA LEU A 68 -14.04 4.51 12.62
C LEU A 68 -13.26 5.71 13.19
N LEU A 69 -12.38 6.32 12.39
CA LEU A 69 -11.60 7.49 12.82
C LEU A 69 -12.44 8.78 12.95
N GLU A 70 -13.62 8.82 12.33
CA GLU A 70 -14.57 9.93 12.43
C GLU A 70 -15.75 9.62 13.37
N CYS A 71 -15.79 8.42 13.95
CA CYS A 71 -16.86 8.04 14.87
C CYS A 71 -16.72 8.79 16.20
N ASP A 72 -17.70 9.63 16.52
CA ASP A 72 -17.76 10.39 17.78
C ASP A 72 -18.00 9.51 19.02
N GLN A 73 -18.41 8.25 18.81
CA GLN A 73 -18.57 7.27 19.89
C GLN A 73 -17.25 6.58 20.26
N ILE A 74 -16.18 6.80 19.49
CA ILE A 74 -14.86 6.26 19.78
C ILE A 74 -13.99 7.37 20.36
N GLU A 75 -13.51 7.15 21.57
CA GLU A 75 -12.66 8.10 22.27
C GLU A 75 -11.33 8.32 21.54
N ASP A 76 -10.85 9.56 21.55
CA ASP A 76 -9.51 9.91 21.06
C ASP A 76 -8.43 9.16 21.85
N GLY A 77 -7.38 8.73 21.15
CA GLY A 77 -6.36 7.83 21.71
C GLY A 77 -6.67 6.34 21.51
N THR A 78 -7.90 5.97 21.13
CA THR A 78 -8.26 4.57 20.88
C THR A 78 -7.46 3.99 19.70
N PRO A 79 -6.80 2.84 19.88
CA PRO A 79 -6.18 2.10 18.79
C PRO A 79 -7.25 1.39 17.93
N ILE A 80 -7.27 1.72 16.64
CA ILE A 80 -8.16 1.13 15.63
C ILE A 80 -7.33 0.23 14.71
N ALA A 81 -7.70 -1.04 14.65
CA ALA A 81 -7.17 -2.03 13.73
C ALA A 81 -8.33 -2.69 12.97
N LEU A 82 -8.27 -2.66 11.64
CA LEU A 82 -9.23 -3.40 10.82
C LEU A 82 -8.77 -4.85 10.70
N ALA A 83 -9.68 -5.79 10.94
CA ALA A 83 -9.44 -7.22 10.75
C ALA A 83 -8.84 -7.52 9.37
N GLN A 84 -8.04 -8.59 9.29
CA GLN A 84 -7.56 -9.09 7.99
C GLN A 84 -8.76 -9.65 7.22
N VAL A 85 -8.92 -9.22 5.97
CA VAL A 85 -9.94 -9.78 5.08
C VAL A 85 -9.42 -11.12 4.59
N ALA A 86 -10.05 -12.23 5.02
CA ALA A 86 -9.68 -13.56 4.55
C ALA A 86 -9.79 -13.63 3.02
N GLY A 87 -8.70 -13.96 2.33
CA GLY A 87 -8.69 -14.23 0.88
C GLY A 87 -8.30 -13.09 -0.04
N LEU A 88 -8.16 -11.84 0.45
CA LEU A 88 -7.62 -10.72 -0.32
C LEU A 88 -6.35 -10.23 0.34
N SER A 89 -5.21 -10.74 -0.13
CA SER A 89 -3.90 -10.18 0.20
C SER A 89 -3.84 -8.80 -0.46
N LEU A 90 -4.23 -7.76 0.29
CA LEU A 90 -3.86 -6.40 -0.10
C LEU A 90 -2.33 -6.42 -0.24
N PRO A 91 -1.76 -5.91 -1.35
CA PRO A 91 -0.32 -5.86 -1.50
C PRO A 91 0.24 -4.99 -0.37
N GLN A 92 0.68 -5.66 0.68
CA GLN A 92 1.29 -5.05 1.85
C GLN A 92 2.77 -4.99 1.54
N TYR A 93 3.36 -3.82 1.76
CA TYR A 93 4.82 -3.73 1.81
C TYR A 93 5.29 -4.50 3.04
N ASP A 94 5.71 -5.74 2.83
CA ASP A 94 6.34 -6.59 3.82
C ASP A 94 7.86 -6.60 3.55
N PRO A 95 8.67 -5.96 4.41
CA PRO A 95 10.12 -5.95 4.26
C PRO A 95 10.77 -7.32 4.56
N VAL A 96 10.02 -8.28 5.09
CA VAL A 96 10.48 -9.62 5.50
C VAL A 96 10.05 -10.71 4.51
N GLN A 97 9.02 -10.50 3.67
CA GLN A 97 8.75 -11.37 2.51
C GLN A 97 9.79 -11.15 1.39
N PHE A 98 10.99 -11.63 1.70
CA PHE A 98 12.18 -11.69 0.85
C PHE A 98 11.98 -12.71 -0.28
N GLY A 99 11.69 -12.19 -1.47
CA GLY A 99 11.78 -12.90 -2.76
C GLY A 99 12.31 -12.03 -3.90
N LYS A 100 12.42 -10.71 -3.69
CA LYS A 100 13.19 -9.81 -4.54
C LYS A 100 14.51 -9.55 -3.84
N ARG A 101 15.52 -10.32 -4.23
CA ARG A 101 16.91 -10.11 -3.81
C ARG A 101 17.26 -8.66 -4.18
N SER A 102 17.57 -7.82 -3.20
CA SER A 102 18.22 -6.54 -3.46
C SER A 102 19.51 -6.86 -4.18
N VAL A 103 19.55 -6.67 -5.49
CA VAL A 103 20.82 -6.69 -6.22
C VAL A 103 21.47 -5.37 -5.85
N GLU A 104 22.26 -5.39 -4.78
CA GLU A 104 23.27 -4.37 -4.56
C GLU A 104 24.31 -4.54 -5.66
N ILE A 105 24.05 -3.94 -6.82
CA ILE A 105 25.08 -3.75 -7.83
C ILE A 105 26.05 -2.73 -7.21
N THR A 106 27.03 -3.26 -6.49
CA THR A 106 28.18 -2.47 -6.09
C THR A 106 28.90 -2.11 -7.38
N ILE A 107 29.15 -0.83 -7.63
CA ILE A 107 29.79 -0.31 -8.85
C ILE A 107 31.11 -1.06 -9.16
N ALA A 108 31.78 -1.60 -8.14
CA ALA A 108 32.98 -2.45 -8.25
C ALA A 108 32.77 -3.85 -8.90
N GLN A 109 31.54 -4.32 -9.10
CA GLN A 109 31.23 -5.55 -9.83
C GLN A 109 30.94 -5.29 -11.31
N HIS A 110 30.37 -4.14 -11.66
CA HIS A 110 30.11 -3.76 -13.05
C HIS A 110 31.40 -3.55 -13.85
N GLU A 111 32.46 -3.03 -13.21
CA GLU A 111 33.76 -2.82 -13.86
C GLU A 111 34.55 -4.13 -14.11
N ARG A 112 34.22 -5.22 -13.41
CA ARG A 112 34.87 -6.54 -13.63
C ARG A 112 34.26 -7.32 -14.80
N GLU A 113 32.99 -7.13 -15.11
CA GLU A 113 32.34 -7.82 -16.23
C GLU A 113 32.60 -7.16 -17.59
N ILE A 114 32.85 -5.85 -17.63
CA ILE A 114 33.16 -5.15 -18.90
C ILE A 114 34.61 -5.39 -19.34
N GLY A 115 35.51 -5.75 -18.41
CA GLY A 115 36.94 -5.96 -18.69
C GLY A 115 37.32 -7.34 -19.25
N GLN A 116 36.38 -8.29 -19.39
CA GLN A 116 36.66 -9.64 -19.92
C GLN A 116 36.01 -9.94 -21.28
N THR A 117 35.47 -8.92 -21.96
CA THR A 117 34.96 -9.05 -23.34
C THR A 117 35.76 -8.18 -24.31
N ILE A 118 37.09 -8.16 -24.20
CA ILE A 118 37.98 -7.92 -25.36
C ILE A 118 39.19 -8.83 -25.18
N LEU A 119 39.11 -10.04 -25.76
CA LEU A 119 40.20 -10.75 -26.44
C LEU A 119 39.58 -11.93 -27.22
#